data_AF-R5GTG9-F1
#
_entry.id   AF-R5GTG9-F1
#
_cell.length_a   1.000
_cell.length_b   1.000
_cell.length_c   1.000
_cell.angle_alpha   90.00
_cell.angle_beta   90.00
_cell.angle_gamma   90.00
#
_symmetry.space_group_name_H-M   'P 1'
#
loop_
_entity.id
_entity.type
_entity.pdbx_description
1 polymer ?
#
loop_
_entity_poly.entity_id
_entity_poly.type
_entity_poly.pdbx_seq_one_letter_code
_entity_poly.pdbx_strand_id
1 'polypeptide(L)' 'MDFSYPLDPCYVEVYAGQLLHSVEVRGEENPLFWSRLDGDFFDMKQYAGEGNIGHIMEHIKLNRSRIFRTDTHAKGTTL' A
#
# COMPACT_ATOMS: atom_id res chain seq x y z
N MET A 1 1.34 -0.84 9.98
CA MET A 1 0.63 0.33 10.55
C MET A 1 -0.67 -0.22 11.03
N ASP A 2 -1.04 0.18 12.23
CA ASP A 2 -2.05 -0.53 13.01
C ASP A 2 -3.12 0.50 13.36
N PHE A 3 -4.37 0.26 12.94
CA PHE A 3 -5.51 1.10 13.28
C PHE A 3 -6.39 0.37 14.29
N SER A 4 -6.54 0.95 15.47
CA SER A 4 -7.46 0.46 16.49
C SER A 4 -8.66 1.39 16.57
N TYR A 5 -9.87 0.83 16.46
CA TYR A 5 -11.13 1.55 16.60
C TYR A 5 -11.80 1.08 17.91
N PRO A 6 -11.65 1.80 19.03
CA PRO A 6 -12.18 1.32 20.31
C PRO A 6 -13.71 1.33 20.39
N LEU A 7 -14.35 2.20 19.61
CA LEU A 7 -15.82 2.34 19.57
C LEU A 7 -16.48 1.33 18.63
N ASP A 8 -15.78 0.97 17.55
CA ASP A 8 -16.17 -0.08 16.61
C ASP A 8 -15.17 -1.21 16.80
N PRO A 9 -15.43 -2.26 17.62
CA PRO A 9 -14.44 -3.20 18.15
C PRO A 9 -13.71 -3.99 17.05
N CYS A 10 -12.84 -3.30 16.34
CA CYS A 10 -12.22 -3.68 15.09
C CYS A 10 -10.82 -3.08 15.04
N TYR A 11 -9.99 -3.78 14.28
CA TYR A 11 -8.57 -3.53 14.20
C TYR A 11 -8.09 -3.86 12.80
N VAL A 12 -7.23 -3.00 12.25
CA VAL A 12 -6.69 -3.16 10.90
C VAL A 12 -5.17 -3.15 10.96
N GLU A 13 -4.57 -4.24 10.48
CA GLU A 13 -3.13 -4.36 10.27
C GLU A 13 -2.78 -4.08 8.82
N VAL A 14 -1.78 -3.23 8.62
CA VAL A 14 -1.36 -2.81 7.29
C VAL A 14 0.12 -3.10 7.08
N TYR A 15 0.38 -3.89 6.04
CA TYR A 15 1.70 -4.26 5.56
C TYR A 15 1.94 -3.67 4.16
N ALA A 16 3.14 -3.15 3.92
CA ALA A 16 3.54 -2.59 2.63
C ALA A 16 4.93 -3.09 2.24
N GLY A 17 5.10 -3.43 0.96
CA GLY A 17 6.35 -3.95 0.42
C GLY A 17 6.28 -4.15 -1.08
N GLN A 18 7.36 -4.65 -1.65
CA GLN A 18 7.46 -4.99 -3.07
C GLN A 18 7.65 -6.49 -3.22
N LEU A 19 6.90 -7.09 -4.14
CA LEU A 19 7.10 -8.49 -4.51
C LEU A 19 8.46 -8.65 -5.19
N LEU A 20 9.28 -9.59 -4.70
CA LEU A 20 10.58 -9.91 -5.29
C LEU A 20 10.45 -10.71 -6.59
N HIS A 21 9.35 -11.45 -6.72
CA HIS A 21 9.06 -12.34 -7.83
C HIS A 21 7.57 -12.25 -8.15
N SER A 22 7.17 -12.69 -9.34
CA SER A 22 5.75 -12.85 -9.64
C SER A 22 5.13 -13.89 -8.70
N VAL A 23 4.03 -13.54 -8.07
CA VAL A 23 3.27 -14.41 -7.16
C VAL A 23 1.80 -14.33 -7.57
N GLU A 24 1.15 -15.50 -7.65
CA GLU A 24 -0.30 -15.57 -7.75
C GLU A 24 -0.90 -15.28 -6.37
N VAL A 25 -1.55 -14.14 -6.22
CA VAL A 25 -2.19 -13.77 -4.95
C VAL A 25 -3.53 -14.48 -4.83
N ARG A 26 -3.78 -15.07 -3.66
CA ARG A 26 -5.02 -15.75 -3.31
C ARG A 26 -5.61 -15.10 -2.06
N GLY A 27 -6.85 -14.63 -2.16
CA GLY A 27 -7.64 -14.16 -1.02
C GLY A 27 -8.68 -15.21 -0.70
N GLU A 28 -8.73 -15.65 0.56
CA GLU A 28 -9.65 -16.72 0.99
C GLU A 28 -11.02 -16.16 1.42
N GLU A 29 -11.06 -14.91 1.91
CA GLU A 29 -12.27 -14.33 2.54
C GLU A 29 -12.96 -13.27 1.69
N ASN A 30 -12.19 -12.39 1.01
CA ASN A 30 -12.73 -11.27 0.23
C ASN A 30 -12.16 -11.23 -1.20
N PRO A 31 -12.95 -10.82 -2.21
CA PRO A 31 -12.44 -10.59 -3.56
C PRO A 31 -11.27 -9.61 -3.55
N LEU A 32 -10.18 -9.97 -4.23
CA LEU A 32 -9.02 -9.11 -4.36
C LEU A 32 -9.31 -7.96 -5.32
N PHE A 33 -8.93 -6.74 -4.92
CA PHE A 33 -9.01 -5.54 -5.73
C PHE A 33 -7.60 -5.04 -6.09
N TRP A 34 -7.35 -4.86 -7.39
CA TRP A 34 -6.08 -4.35 -7.91
C TRP A 34 -6.25 -2.93 -8.40
N SER A 35 -5.66 -1.97 -7.68
CA SER A 35 -5.65 -0.56 -8.08
C SER A 35 -4.30 -0.14 -8.66
N ARG A 36 -4.33 0.84 -9.54
CA ARG A 36 -3.12 1.57 -9.93
C ARG A 36 -2.73 2.55 -8.81
N LEU A 37 -1.46 2.98 -8.79
CA LEU A 37 -0.94 3.88 -7.75
C LEU A 37 -1.22 5.37 -8.03
N ASP A 38 -1.83 5.70 -9.17
CA ASP A 38 -2.13 7.06 -9.64
C ASP A 38 -3.55 7.53 -9.28
N GLY A 39 -4.31 6.75 -8.52
CA GLY A 39 -5.67 7.10 -8.07
C GLY A 39 -5.73 8.07 -6.89
N ASP A 40 -6.88 8.72 -6.72
CA ASP A 40 -7.21 9.48 -5.52
C ASP A 40 -7.70 8.56 -4.41
N PHE A 41 -6.78 8.17 -3.52
CA PHE A 41 -7.07 7.29 -2.38
C PHE A 41 -7.89 7.96 -1.26
N PHE A 42 -8.27 9.23 -1.40
CA PHE A 42 -9.21 9.90 -0.51
C PHE A 42 -10.63 9.98 -1.08
N ASP A 43 -10.88 9.48 -2.29
CA ASP A 43 -12.23 9.45 -2.86
C ASP A 43 -13.12 8.44 -2.10
N MET A 44 -13.92 8.95 -1.17
CA MET A 44 -14.86 8.18 -0.36
C MET A 44 -16.04 7.60 -1.17
N LYS A 45 -16.23 8.01 -2.42
CA LYS A 45 -17.19 7.35 -3.33
C LYS A 45 -16.65 6.04 -3.87
N GLN A 46 -15.32 5.89 -3.92
CA GLN A 46 -14.63 4.70 -4.40
C GLN A 46 -14.13 3.83 -3.25
N TYR A 47 -13.51 4.43 -2.23
CA TYR A 47 -12.88 3.72 -1.12
C TYR A 47 -13.69 3.89 0.16
N ALA A 48 -13.91 2.77 0.87
CA ALA A 48 -14.66 2.77 2.12
C ALA A 48 -13.88 3.41 3.28
N GLY A 49 -14.63 3.91 4.27
CA GLY A 49 -14.09 4.51 5.50
C GLY A 49 -13.82 6.00 5.38
N GLU A 50 -13.12 6.55 6.37
CA GLU A 50 -12.91 7.99 6.54
C GLU A 50 -11.54 8.45 5.98
N GLY A 51 -11.16 7.91 4.82
CA GLY A 51 -9.87 8.21 4.17
C GLY A 51 -8.68 7.36 4.67
N ASN A 52 -8.94 6.23 5.33
CA ASN A 52 -7.90 5.33 5.85
C ASN A 52 -6.87 4.92 4.78
N ILE A 53 -7.32 4.52 3.58
CA ILE A 53 -6.41 4.11 2.51
C ILE A 53 -5.55 5.26 1.99
N GLY A 54 -6.12 6.46 1.88
CA GLY A 54 -5.35 7.67 1.55
C GLY A 54 -4.25 7.93 2.58
N HIS A 55 -4.58 7.84 3.88
CA HIS A 55 -3.59 7.99 4.95
C HIS A 55 -2.49 6.92 4.90
N ILE A 56 -2.86 5.65 4.67
CA ILE A 56 -1.90 4.54 4.47
C ILE A 56 -0.94 4.85 3.32
N MET A 57 -1.47 5.27 2.17
CA MET A 57 -0.68 5.54 0.97
C MET A 57 0.29 6.71 1.18
N GLU A 58 -0.10 7.76 1.90
CA GLU A 58 0.80 8.85 2.27
C GLU A 58 1.93 8.38 3.19
N HIS A 59 1.66 7.52 4.17
CA HIS A 59 2.71 6.93 5.01
C HIS A 59 3.68 6.06 4.22
N ILE A 60 3.20 5.30 3.23
CA ILE A 60 4.04 4.51 2.33
C ILE A 60 4.93 5.43 1.49
N LYS A 61 4.38 6.53 0.93
CA LYS A 61 5.14 7.53 0.17
C LYS A 61 6.23 8.17 1.03
N LEU A 62 5.89 8.59 2.25
CA LEU A 62 6.85 9.20 3.19
C LEU A 62 7.99 8.25 3.58
N ASN A 63 7.71 6.94 3.67
CA ASN A 63 8.68 5.92 4.07
C ASN A 63 9.22 5.12 2.87
N ARG A 64 9.07 5.63 1.64
CA ARG A 64 9.37 4.89 0.42
C ARG A 64 10.77 4.28 0.40
N SER A 65 11.79 5.03 0.84
CA SER A 65 13.19 4.58 0.87
C SER A 65 13.48 3.50 1.93
N ARG A 66 12.62 3.39 2.95
CA ARG A 66 12.73 2.37 4.00
C ARG A 66 11.99 1.09 3.62
N ILE A 67 10.89 1.22 2.89
CA ILE A 67 10.02 0.11 2.48
C ILE A 67 10.54 -0.56 1.22
N PHE A 68 10.91 0.25 0.23
CA PHE A 68 11.33 -0.23 -1.08
C PHE A 68 12.82 -0.08 -1.23
N ARG A 69 13.48 -1.14 -1.68
CA ARG A 69 14.88 -1.07 -2.09
C ARG A 69 14.92 -0.19 -3.34
N THR A 70 15.48 1.01 -3.23
CA THR A 70 15.94 1.72 -4.42
C THR A 70 17.17 0.97 -4.92
N ASP A 71 17.07 0.32 -6.06
CA ASP A 71 18.25 -0.25 -6.72
C ASP A 71 19.23 0.86 -7.04
N THR A 72 20.32 0.96 -6.28
CA THR A 72 21.45 1.86 -6.56
C THR A 72 22.32 1.33 -7.72
N HIS A 73 21.72 0.68 -8.70
CA HIS A 73 22.39 0.14 -9.89
C HIS A 73 21.82 0.72 -11.18
N ALA A 74 21.92 2.04 -11.32
CA ALA A 74 22.29 2.63 -12.59
C ALA A 74 23.77 3.07 -12.50
N LYS A 75 24.69 2.09 -12.43
CA LYS A 75 26.08 2.36 -12.81
C LYS A 75 26.12 2.57 -14.32
N GLY A 76 26.93 3.54 -14.73
CA GLY A 76 26.87 4.17 -16.04
C GLY A 76 26.99 3.23 -17.24
N THR A 77 26.49 3.73 -18.36
CA THR A 77 27.02 3.46 -19.69
C THR A 77 26.78 4.72 -20.50
N THR A 78 27.75 5.63 -20.45
CA THR A 78 28.01 6.53 -21.58
C THR A 78 29.13 5.86 -22.35
N LEU A 79 28.80 5.35 -23.53
CA LEU A 79 29.75 5.17 -24.64
C LEU A 79 29.58 6.37 -25.56
#